data_AF-A0A6G0X9W1-F1
#
_entry.id   AF-A0A6G0X9W1-F1
#
_cell.length_a   1.000
_cell.length_b   1.000
_cell.length_c   1.000
_cell.angle_alpha   90.00
_cell.angle_beta   90.00
_cell.angle_gamma   90.00
#
_symmetry.space_group_name_H-M   'P 1'
#
loop_
_entity.id
_entity.type
_entity.pdbx_description
1 polymer ?
#
loop_
_entity_poly.entity_id
_entity_poly.type
_entity_poly.pdbx_seq_one_letter_code
_entity_poly.pdbx_strand_id
1 'polypeptide(L)'
;MWFHCGFRRFQGCPIFSDQNLKADKHKFQRFLPTGGWSVASVYGPATYQPASVLLVHNNALIASGTLLNVDPDRIVLKRVVITGTPVRVKRRKAVVRYMFHSPEDVRWFKPVELTTKHGMTGHIKESLGTHGDFKAIFNKPIKNHDTVCLNLYKRVYPKRVVAP
;
A
#
# COMPACT_ATOMS: atom_id res chain seq x y z
N MET A 1 -17.71 -12.14 3.26
CA MET A 1 -18.07 -12.45 1.85
C MET A 1 -18.17 -13.96 1.72
N TRP A 2 -19.00 -14.47 0.81
CA TRP A 2 -19.13 -15.90 0.52
C TRP A 2 -18.22 -16.27 -0.65
N PHE A 3 -17.39 -17.29 -0.44
CA PHE A 3 -16.53 -17.88 -1.47
C PHE A 3 -17.12 -19.20 -1.91
N HIS A 4 -17.26 -19.36 -3.22
CA HIS A 4 -17.53 -20.64 -3.86
C HIS A 4 -16.26 -21.03 -4.60
N CYS A 5 -15.46 -21.94 -4.04
CA CYS A 5 -14.20 -22.41 -4.62
C CYS A 5 -14.35 -23.89 -5.00
N GLY A 6 -14.57 -24.16 -6.29
CA GLY A 6 -14.99 -25.48 -6.76
C GLY A 6 -16.26 -25.95 -6.04
N PHE A 7 -16.20 -27.10 -5.38
CA PHE A 7 -17.31 -27.66 -4.59
C PHE A 7 -17.43 -27.06 -3.18
N ARG A 8 -16.46 -26.27 -2.71
CA ARG A 8 -16.43 -25.74 -1.34
C ARG A 8 -17.10 -24.38 -1.26
N ARG A 9 -17.88 -24.18 -0.19
CA ARG A 9 -18.47 -22.89 0.18
C ARG A 9 -18.01 -22.50 1.56
N PHE A 10 -17.48 -21.28 1.71
CA PHE A 10 -17.05 -20.77 3.01
C PHE A 10 -17.16 -19.25 3.08
N GLN A 11 -17.27 -18.74 4.31
CA GLN A 11 -17.23 -17.30 4.56
C GLN A 11 -15.80 -16.86 4.83
N GLY A 12 -15.42 -15.71 4.27
CA GLY A 12 -14.11 -15.13 4.48
C GLY A 12 -14.09 -13.61 4.34
N CYS A 13 -13.05 -13.01 4.90
CA CYS A 13 -12.70 -11.60 4.76
C CYS A 13 -11.40 -11.48 3.96
N PRO A 14 -11.47 -11.42 2.61
CA PRO A 14 -10.28 -11.35 1.80
C PRO A 14 -9.58 -9.99 1.95
N ILE A 15 -8.28 -10.00 1.70
CA ILE A 15 -7.55 -8.80 1.29
C ILE A 15 -7.31 -8.86 -0.21
N PHE A 16 -7.44 -7.72 -0.88
CA PHE A 16 -7.20 -7.60 -2.32
C PHE A 16 -5.79 -7.07 -2.58
N SER A 17 -5.16 -7.58 -3.62
CA SER A 17 -3.81 -7.21 -4.02
C SER A 17 -3.65 -7.25 -5.52
N ASP A 18 -2.74 -6.41 -6.02
CA ASP A 18 -2.37 -6.41 -7.43
C ASP A 18 -1.63 -7.71 -7.83
N GLN A 19 -1.73 -8.10 -9.10
CA GLN A 19 -1.07 -9.27 -9.67
C GLN A 19 0.10 -8.83 -10.55
N ASN A 20 1.26 -8.62 -9.93
CA ASN A 20 2.51 -8.42 -10.65
C ASN A 20 3.24 -9.75 -10.80
N LEU A 21 3.31 -10.28 -12.02
CA LEU A 21 3.98 -11.54 -12.34
C LEU A 21 5.52 -11.46 -12.21
N LYS A 22 6.08 -10.24 -12.18
CA LYS A 22 7.53 -10.01 -12.11
C LYS A 22 8.05 -9.73 -10.70
N ALA A 23 7.19 -9.76 -9.68
CA ALA A 23 7.56 -9.39 -8.32
C ALA A 23 6.92 -10.31 -7.28
N ASP A 24 7.64 -10.52 -6.18
CA ASP A 24 7.23 -11.25 -4.97
C ASP A 24 6.36 -10.39 -4.02
N LYS A 25 6.43 -9.06 -4.18
CA LYS A 25 5.72 -8.07 -3.35
C LYS A 25 4.51 -7.54 -4.09
N HIS A 26 3.34 -7.78 -3.52
CA HIS A 26 2.07 -7.39 -4.11
C HIS A 26 1.48 -6.19 -3.38
N LYS A 27 1.10 -5.14 -4.12
CA LYS A 27 0.51 -3.93 -3.55
C LYS A 27 -0.92 -4.21 -3.12
N PHE A 28 -1.23 -3.91 -1.86
CA PHE A 28 -2.59 -3.96 -1.32
C PHE A 28 -3.51 -2.97 -2.05
N GLN A 29 -4.69 -3.45 -2.41
CA GLN A 29 -5.76 -2.64 -2.98
C GLN A 29 -6.86 -2.44 -1.94
N ARG A 30 -7.20 -1.17 -1.65
CA ARG A 30 -8.27 -0.84 -0.68
C ARG A 30 -9.65 -1.24 -1.20
N PHE A 31 -9.82 -1.25 -2.51
CA PHE A 31 -11.06 -1.59 -3.20
C PHE A 31 -10.75 -2.53 -4.35
N LEU A 32 -11.71 -3.39 -4.68
CA LEU A 32 -11.66 -4.18 -5.90
C LEU A 32 -11.78 -3.23 -7.11
N PRO A 33 -10.85 -3.26 -8.07
CA PRO A 33 -10.94 -2.43 -9.26
C PRO A 33 -12.14 -2.85 -10.11
N THR A 34 -12.80 -1.89 -10.76
CA THR A 34 -13.97 -2.15 -11.64
C THR A 34 -13.62 -3.00 -12.86
N GLY A 35 -12.36 -2.98 -13.29
CA GLY A 35 -11.87 -3.78 -14.40
C GLY A 35 -10.46 -4.30 -14.15
N GLY A 36 -10.10 -5.36 -14.87
CA GLY A 36 -8.83 -6.05 -14.72
C GLY A 36 -8.86 -7.13 -13.63
N TRP A 37 -7.70 -7.75 -13.41
CA TRP A 37 -7.52 -8.84 -12.47
C TRP A 37 -7.02 -8.33 -11.13
N SER A 38 -7.52 -8.91 -10.04
CA SER A 38 -7.05 -8.68 -8.67
C SER A 38 -6.99 -10.02 -7.94
N VAL A 39 -6.03 -10.16 -7.03
CA VAL A 39 -5.89 -11.38 -6.23
C VAL A 39 -6.51 -11.15 -4.86
N ALA A 40 -7.51 -11.98 -4.54
CA ALA A 40 -8.07 -12.10 -3.22
C ALA A 40 -7.28 -13.14 -2.41
N SER A 41 -6.67 -12.73 -1.30
CA SER A 41 -6.02 -13.64 -0.34
C SER A 41 -6.91 -13.79 0.89
N VAL A 42 -7.21 -15.03 1.28
CA VAL A 42 -8.14 -15.35 2.37
C VAL A 42 -7.74 -16.66 3.05
N TYR A 43 -8.00 -16.76 4.35
CA TYR A 43 -7.89 -18.03 5.06
C TYR A 43 -9.12 -18.90 4.77
N GLY A 44 -8.90 -20.13 4.34
CA GLY A 44 -9.95 -21.10 4.04
C GLY A 44 -9.39 -22.50 3.80
N PRO A 45 -10.27 -23.49 3.54
CA PRO A 45 -9.85 -24.85 3.24
C PRO A 45 -8.97 -24.92 1.99
N ALA A 46 -7.88 -25.70 2.05
CA ALA A 46 -7.02 -25.91 0.90
C ALA A 46 -7.78 -26.66 -0.22
N THR A 47 -7.59 -26.18 -1.45
CA THR A 47 -8.16 -26.77 -2.68
C THR A 47 -7.05 -26.79 -3.74
N TYR A 48 -6.95 -27.87 -4.49
CA TYR A 48 -5.96 -27.98 -5.58
C TYR A 48 -6.45 -27.26 -6.84
N GLN A 49 -5.50 -26.78 -7.65
CA GLN A 49 -5.79 -26.19 -8.95
C GLN A 49 -6.03 -27.29 -10.00
N PRO A 50 -6.84 -27.03 -11.05
CA PRO A 50 -7.63 -25.82 -11.29
C PRO A 50 -8.98 -25.86 -10.55
N ALA A 51 -9.37 -24.72 -9.96
CA ALA A 51 -10.70 -24.55 -9.36
C ALA A 51 -11.28 -23.18 -9.73
N SER A 52 -12.54 -23.14 -10.17
CA SER A 52 -13.27 -21.88 -10.36
C SER A 52 -13.61 -21.26 -9.01
N VAL A 53 -13.55 -19.93 -8.93
CA VAL A 53 -13.86 -19.16 -7.73
C VAL A 53 -14.91 -18.12 -8.05
N LEU A 54 -16.01 -18.11 -7.29
CA LEU A 54 -17.01 -17.05 -7.31
C LEU A 54 -17.05 -16.35 -5.95
N LEU A 55 -17.11 -15.02 -5.97
CA LEU A 55 -17.21 -14.17 -4.80
C LEU A 55 -18.61 -13.54 -4.76
N VAL A 56 -19.37 -13.86 -3.73
CA VAL A 56 -20.74 -13.39 -3.52
C VAL A 56 -20.81 -12.55 -2.24
N HIS A 57 -21.55 -11.45 -2.29
CA HIS A 57 -21.86 -10.62 -1.13
C HIS A 57 -23.29 -10.12 -1.24
N ASN A 58 -24.05 -10.21 -0.14
CA ASN A 58 -25.46 -9.80 -0.09
C ASN A 58 -26.27 -10.38 -1.27
N ASN A 59 -26.08 -11.67 -1.56
CA ASN A 59 -26.72 -12.40 -2.66
C ASN A 59 -26.43 -11.88 -4.08
N ALA A 60 -25.46 -10.96 -4.24
CA ALA A 60 -24.98 -10.49 -5.53
C ALA A 60 -23.60 -11.07 -5.86
N LEU A 61 -23.41 -11.51 -7.10
CA LEU A 61 -22.10 -11.90 -7.63
C LEU A 61 -21.26 -10.64 -7.81
N ILE A 62 -20.13 -10.55 -7.09
CA ILE A 62 -19.20 -9.41 -7.20
C ILE A 62 -18.08 -9.72 -8.21
N ALA A 63 -17.53 -10.93 -8.13
CA ALA A 63 -16.36 -11.31 -8.93
C ALA A 63 -16.38 -12.80 -9.26
N SER A 64 -15.85 -13.13 -10.44
CA SER A 64 -15.56 -14.48 -10.88
C SER A 64 -14.08 -14.60 -11.23
N GLY A 65 -13.52 -15.79 -11.06
CA GLY A 65 -12.11 -16.03 -11.36
C GLY A 65 -11.73 -17.49 -11.14
N THR A 66 -10.43 -17.72 -11.01
CA THR A 66 -9.84 -19.04 -10.79
C THR A 66 -8.92 -19.01 -9.58
N LEU A 67 -8.73 -20.16 -8.96
CA LEU A 67 -7.79 -20.33 -7.87
C LEU A 67 -6.35 -20.20 -8.40
N LEU A 68 -5.62 -19.21 -7.88
CA LEU A 68 -4.25 -18.91 -8.32
C LEU A 68 -3.18 -19.83 -7.72
N ASN A 69 -3.22 -20.04 -6.41
CA ASN A 69 -2.40 -20.99 -5.65
C ASN A 69 -2.91 -20.97 -4.18
N VAL A 70 -2.56 -21.99 -3.40
CA VAL A 70 -2.72 -22.01 -1.95
C VAL A 70 -1.35 -21.80 -1.31
N ASP A 71 -0.96 -20.53 -1.15
CA ASP A 71 0.36 -20.13 -0.68
C ASP A 71 0.26 -19.12 0.49
N PRO A 72 0.69 -19.49 1.71
CA PRO A 72 0.73 -18.58 2.86
C PRO A 72 1.88 -17.56 2.80
N ASP A 73 2.90 -17.78 1.98
CA ASP A 73 4.12 -16.97 1.93
C ASP A 73 3.97 -15.71 1.07
N ARG A 74 2.93 -15.63 0.23
CA ARG A 74 2.61 -14.45 -0.58
C ARG A 74 2.64 -13.16 0.26
N ILE A 75 3.43 -12.19 -0.20
CA ILE A 75 3.64 -10.93 0.51
C ILE A 75 2.68 -9.86 -0.03
N VAL A 76 1.72 -9.44 0.79
CA VAL A 76 0.84 -8.29 0.49
C VAL A 76 1.29 -7.08 1.32
N LEU A 77 1.64 -5.98 0.64
CA LEU A 77 2.13 -4.75 1.25
C LEU A 77 1.10 -3.62 1.14
N LYS A 78 0.68 -3.07 2.28
CA LYS A 78 -0.11 -1.84 2.35
C LYS A 78 0.79 -0.63 2.34
N ARG A 79 0.58 0.26 1.36
CA ARG A 79 1.25 1.56 1.27
C ARG A 79 0.50 2.61 2.08
N VAL A 80 1.22 3.40 2.85
CA VAL A 80 0.76 4.66 3.47
C VAL A 80 1.62 5.79 2.92
N VAL A 81 0.99 6.91 2.57
CA VAL A 81 1.70 8.09 2.05
C VAL A 81 1.52 9.21 3.06
N ILE A 82 2.61 9.68 3.64
CA ILE A 82 2.63 10.87 4.48
C ILE A 82 3.05 12.04 3.59
N THR A 83 2.29 13.13 3.62
CA THR A 83 2.50 14.27 2.74
C THR A 83 2.98 15.49 3.49
N GLY A 84 3.84 16.28 2.86
CA GLY A 84 4.27 17.59 3.35
C GLY A 84 4.34 18.61 2.23
N THR A 85 4.38 19.87 2.62
CA THR A 85 4.39 21.01 1.71
C THR A 85 5.74 21.71 1.76
N PRO A 86 6.41 21.94 0.60
CA PRO A 86 7.63 22.72 0.55
C PRO A 86 7.30 24.20 0.76
N VAL A 87 7.92 24.84 1.76
CA VAL A 87 7.65 26.25 2.11
C VAL A 87 8.77 27.18 1.64
N ARG A 88 10.02 26.73 1.71
CA ARG A 88 11.18 27.51 1.23
C ARG A 88 12.04 26.63 0.35
N VAL A 89 12.14 26.96 -0.93
CA VAL A 89 12.95 26.22 -1.90
C VAL A 89 14.14 27.06 -2.36
N LYS A 90 15.34 26.49 -2.32
CA LYS A 90 16.57 27.11 -2.83
C LYS A 90 17.37 26.08 -3.61
N ARG A 91 17.40 26.22 -4.94
CA ARG A 91 17.99 25.24 -5.86
C ARG A 91 17.39 23.84 -5.59
N ARG A 92 18.20 22.90 -5.13
CA ARG A 92 17.78 21.52 -4.80
C ARG A 92 17.40 21.30 -3.33
N LYS A 93 17.55 22.32 -2.49
CA LYS A 93 17.23 22.24 -1.06
C LYS A 93 15.83 22.79 -0.83
N ALA A 94 15.05 22.14 0.01
CA ALA A 94 13.75 22.66 0.43
C ALA A 94 13.53 22.47 1.92
N VAL A 95 12.80 23.39 2.54
CA VAL A 95 12.22 23.22 3.86
C VAL A 95 10.80 22.70 3.68
N VAL A 96 10.51 21.55 4.28
CA VAL A 96 9.20 20.88 4.21
C VAL A 96 8.51 21.04 5.56
N ARG A 97 7.21 21.39 5.52
CA ARG A 97 6.33 21.53 6.68
C ARG A 97 5.13 20.61 6.60
N TYR A 98 4.47 20.40 7.74
CA TYR A 98 3.22 19.66 7.88
C TYR A 98 3.26 18.17 7.49
N MET A 99 4.46 17.60 7.33
CA MET A 99 4.63 16.16 7.15
C MET A 99 4.74 15.44 8.50
N PHE A 100 5.41 16.06 9.46
CA PHE A 100 5.58 15.58 10.83
C PHE A 100 5.26 16.73 11.79
N HIS A 101 5.03 16.38 13.06
CA HIS A 101 4.75 17.34 14.13
C HIS A 101 5.82 17.34 15.22
N SER A 102 6.71 16.33 15.24
CA SER A 102 7.81 16.22 16.20
C SER A 102 9.16 16.09 15.49
N PRO A 103 10.27 16.59 16.08
CA PRO A 103 11.61 16.41 15.53
C PRO A 103 12.13 14.97 15.69
N GLU A 104 11.49 14.16 16.54
CA GLU A 104 11.79 12.73 16.71
C GLU A 104 11.31 11.92 15.51
N ASP A 105 10.10 12.20 15.02
CA ASP A 105 9.58 11.57 13.80
C ASP A 105 10.48 11.85 12.60
N VAL A 106 10.94 13.11 12.46
CA VAL A 106 11.88 13.49 11.38
C VAL A 106 13.16 12.66 11.45
N ARG A 107 13.71 12.45 12.65
CA ARG A 107 14.94 11.67 12.86
C ARG A 107 14.70 10.18 12.58
N TRP A 108 13.57 9.65 13.02
CA TRP A 108 13.16 8.27 12.80
C TRP A 108 13.00 7.95 11.31
N PHE A 109 12.31 8.81 10.57
CA PHE A 109 12.03 8.62 9.14
C PHE A 109 13.14 9.14 8.21
N LYS A 110 14.26 9.63 8.76
CA LYS A 110 15.39 10.14 7.98
C LYS A 110 15.95 9.16 6.92
N PRO A 111 16.02 7.82 7.18
CA PRO A 111 16.53 6.87 6.18
C PRO A 111 15.60 6.66 4.98
N VAL A 112 14.35 7.11 5.04
CA VAL A 112 13.35 6.85 4.01
C VAL A 112 13.47 7.87 2.87
N GLU A 113 13.41 7.38 1.63
CA GLU A 113 13.41 8.24 0.45
C GLU A 113 12.10 9.03 0.31
N LEU A 114 12.23 10.31 0.01
CA LEU A 114 11.14 11.22 -0.32
C LEU A 114 10.91 11.21 -1.83
N THR A 115 9.65 11.32 -2.23
CA THR A 115 9.22 11.48 -3.62
C THR A 115 8.35 12.71 -3.73
N THR A 116 8.26 13.36 -4.88
CA THR A 116 7.28 14.43 -5.11
C THR A 116 6.24 14.01 -6.14
N LYS A 117 5.09 14.68 -6.17
CA LYS A 117 4.06 14.41 -7.20
C LYS A 117 4.58 14.66 -8.62
N HIS A 118 5.55 15.55 -8.78
CA HIS A 118 6.19 15.85 -10.06
C HIS A 118 7.36 14.92 -10.40
N GLY A 119 7.60 13.87 -9.62
CA GLY A 119 8.56 12.82 -9.94
C GLY A 119 10.00 13.09 -9.49
N MET A 120 10.22 14.06 -8.59
CA MET A 120 11.53 14.29 -7.99
C MET A 120 11.74 13.33 -6.82
N THR A 121 12.99 12.96 -6.57
CA THR A 121 13.38 12.11 -5.43
C THR A 121 14.35 12.84 -4.53
N GLY A 122 14.34 12.54 -3.23
CA GLY A 122 15.17 13.24 -2.25
C GLY A 122 15.24 12.53 -0.91
N HIS A 123 15.97 13.13 0.03
CA HIS A 123 16.13 12.61 1.39
C HIS A 123 16.09 13.74 2.41
N ILE A 124 15.75 13.38 3.65
CA ILE A 124 15.78 14.29 4.80
C ILE A 124 17.24 14.54 5.19
N LYS A 125 17.63 15.81 5.29
CA LYS A 125 18.96 16.22 5.74
C LYS A 125 19.00 16.36 7.26
N GLU A 126 18.17 17.25 7.80
CA GLU A 126 18.18 17.67 9.20
C GLU A 126 16.79 18.17 9.62
N SER A 127 16.43 17.96 10.89
CA SER A 127 15.22 18.56 11.49
C SER A 127 15.47 20.04 11.80
N LEU A 128 14.40 20.84 11.79
CA LEU A 128 14.42 22.27 12.05
C LEU A 128 13.41 22.58 13.17
N GLY A 129 13.88 23.17 14.26
CA GLY A 129 13.03 23.58 15.38
C GLY A 129 12.34 22.40 16.09
N THR A 130 11.17 22.66 16.66
CA THR A 130 10.43 21.73 17.54
C THR A 130 9.16 21.15 16.91
N HIS A 131 8.72 21.65 15.75
CA HIS A 131 7.41 21.31 15.15
C HIS A 131 7.47 20.26 14.03
N GLY A 132 8.56 19.50 13.92
CA GLY A 132 8.71 18.48 12.88
C GLY A 132 8.99 19.02 11.47
N ASP A 133 9.33 20.30 11.35
CA ASP A 133 9.88 20.86 10.12
C ASP A 133 11.24 20.24 9.83
N PHE A 134 11.60 20.12 8.54
CA PHE A 134 12.91 19.59 8.16
C PHE A 134 13.41 20.16 6.84
N LYS A 135 14.73 20.13 6.67
CA LYS A 135 15.38 20.40 5.39
C LYS A 135 15.56 19.10 4.62
N ALA A 136 15.14 19.09 3.36
CA ALA A 136 15.35 18.01 2.41
C ALA A 136 16.26 18.45 1.26
N ILE A 137 16.95 17.47 0.66
CA ILE A 137 17.71 17.64 -0.58
C ILE A 137 17.10 16.73 -1.64
N PHE A 138 16.79 17.30 -2.80
CA PHE A 138 16.25 16.59 -3.94
C PHE A 138 17.26 16.46 -5.07
N ASN A 139 17.03 15.53 -5.99
CA ASN A 139 17.83 15.33 -7.20
C ASN A 139 17.74 16.54 -8.15
N LYS A 140 16.56 17.15 -8.27
CA LYS A 140 16.24 18.32 -9.11
C LYS A 140 15.58 19.43 -8.28
N PRO A 141 15.60 20.70 -8.75
CA PRO A 141 14.83 21.78 -8.12
C PRO A 141 13.34 21.44 -8.09
N ILE A 142 12.70 21.67 -6.94
CA ILE A 142 11.26 21.44 -6.76
C ILE A 142 10.49 22.76 -6.88
N LYS A 143 9.19 22.68 -7.21
CA LYS A 143 8.31 23.87 -7.24
C LYS A 143 7.71 24.12 -5.85
N ASN A 144 7.41 25.38 -5.52
CA ASN A 144 6.77 25.72 -4.24
C ASN A 144 5.35 25.13 -4.09
N HIS A 145 4.64 24.89 -5.19
CA HIS A 145 3.31 24.26 -5.19
C HIS A 145 3.37 22.73 -5.36
N ASP A 146 4.55 22.12 -5.22
CA ASP A 146 4.69 20.66 -5.26
C ASP A 146 4.22 20.04 -3.93
N THR A 147 3.94 18.74 -3.92
CA THR A 147 3.68 17.98 -2.69
C THR A 147 4.79 16.95 -2.52
N VAL A 148 5.44 16.98 -1.36
CA VAL A 148 6.43 15.97 -0.97
C VAL A 148 5.71 14.82 -0.31
N CYS A 149 6.06 13.60 -0.69
CA CYS A 149 5.43 12.34 -0.32
C CYS A 149 6.48 11.38 0.23
N LEU A 150 6.25 10.88 1.44
CA LEU A 150 7.02 9.82 2.06
C LEU A 150 6.19 8.51 1.98
N ASN A 151 6.69 7.52 1.24
CA ASN A 151 5.99 6.25 1.02
C ASN A 151 6.46 5.21 2.04
N LEU A 152 5.56 4.79 2.92
CA LEU A 152 5.79 3.72 3.90
C LEU A 152 5.02 2.47 3.51
N TYR A 153 5.58 1.31 3.84
CA TYR A 153 4.99 0.01 3.53
C TYR A 153 4.95 -0.87 4.77
N LYS A 154 3.85 -1.59 4.94
CA LYS A 154 3.68 -2.60 6.00
C LYS A 154 3.05 -3.85 5.39
N ARG A 155 3.55 -5.04 5.76
CA ARG A 155 2.92 -6.31 5.39
C ARG A 155 1.56 -6.45 6.07
N VAL A 156 0.56 -6.85 5.32
CA VAL A 156 -0.81 -7.07 5.79
C VAL A 156 -1.22 -8.51 5.52
N TYR A 157 -2.00 -9.06 6.44
CA TYR A 157 -2.53 -10.41 6.36
C TYR A 157 -4.06 -10.35 6.33
N PRO A 158 -4.72 -11.34 5.69
CA PRO A 158 -6.17 -11.45 5.78
C PRO A 158 -6.61 -11.66 7.24
N LYS A 159 -7.87 -11.34 7.54
CA LYS A 159 -8.42 -11.66 8.86
C LYS A 159 -8.91 -13.10 8.87
N ARG A 160 -8.58 -13.85 9.93
CA ARG A 160 -9.17 -15.17 10.16
C ARG A 160 -10.62 -14.97 10.59
N VAL A 161 -11.55 -15.52 9.81
CA VAL A 161 -12.95 -15.62 10.21
C VAL A 161 -13.08 -16.93 10.97
N VAL A 162 -13.38 -16.86 12.26
CA VAL A 162 -13.83 -18.02 13.02
C VAL A 162 -15.32 -18.13 12.73
N ALA A 163 -15.73 -19.18 12.00
CA ALA A 163 -17.15 -19.49 11.91
C ALA A 163 -17.64 -19.81 13.33
N PRO A 164 -18.82 -19.30 13.75
CA PRO A 164 -19.43 -19.71 15.01
C PRO A 164 -19.70 -21.23 15.03
#